data_AF-A0A960QGE9-F1
#
_entry.id   AF-A0A960QGE9-F1
#
_cell.length_a   1.000
_cell.length_b   1.000
_cell.length_c   1.000
_cell.angle_alpha   90.00
_cell.angle_beta   90.00
_cell.angle_gamma   90.00
#
_symmetry.space_group_name_H-M   'P 1'
#
loop_
_entity.id
_entity.type
_entity.pdbx_description
1 polymer ?
#
loop_
_entity_poly.entity_id
_entity_poly.type
_entity_poly.pdbx_seq_one_letter_code
_entity_poly.pdbx_strand_id
1 'polypeptide(L)'
;METVISLSGLQPVFAVLEVDASVNQKIWEFLLSGGIFMGFIAICSFVAFAVAIHRLISLRWRSVLPPELVGRLERAERIFQQGHAIELFRELDASDSPIGRIGCVAMLPEHGTREEAQDAVEATAREEVVRLQTGLSALEVVITIAPLLGLLGTVSGLVTVFATLGENGDVSDPSIIAAGIAKALNTTIGGLAVAVPTVIVHSFLQKRIEALAARMEILMGHLLSTFHRNGGRALYEHELAEQRREPVAESPFTSLQGPPEQEDEEESLEMGEFPRSSN
;
A
#
# COMPACT_ATOMS: atom_id res chain seq x y z
N MET A 1 38.59 -26.14 -2.05
CA MET A 1 39.07 -25.98 -3.44
C MET A 1 37.83 -25.94 -4.33
N GLU A 2 37.10 -24.83 -4.28
CA GLU A 2 37.19 -23.70 -5.24
C GLU A 2 36.50 -24.03 -6.57
N THR A 3 35.17 -23.88 -6.65
CA THR A 3 34.42 -22.73 -7.22
C THR A 3 34.84 -22.31 -8.63
N VAL A 4 34.17 -22.84 -9.67
CA VAL A 4 33.97 -22.14 -10.95
C VAL A 4 32.60 -22.57 -11.52
N ILE A 5 31.54 -21.87 -11.11
CA ILE A 5 30.25 -21.92 -11.82
C ILE A 5 30.30 -20.84 -12.88
N SER A 6 30.27 -21.28 -14.15
CA SER A 6 30.29 -20.46 -15.35
C SER A 6 29.20 -19.38 -15.33
N LEU A 7 29.62 -18.11 -15.21
CA LEU A 7 28.78 -16.91 -15.22
C LEU A 7 28.65 -16.28 -16.63
N SER A 8 28.69 -17.10 -17.69
CA SER A 8 28.57 -16.66 -19.08
C SER A 8 27.12 -16.46 -19.58
N GLY A 9 26.12 -16.79 -18.76
CA GLY A 9 24.69 -16.75 -19.14
C GLY A 9 23.92 -15.47 -18.77
N LEU A 10 24.51 -14.54 -18.00
CA LEU A 10 23.82 -13.33 -17.52
C LEU A 10 24.21 -12.03 -18.24
N GLN A 11 25.15 -12.07 -19.18
CA GLN A 11 25.54 -10.89 -19.96
C GLN A 11 24.42 -10.25 -20.81
N PRO A 12 23.42 -10.96 -21.37
CA PRO A 12 22.39 -10.29 -22.18
C PRO A 12 21.40 -9.45 -21.36
N VAL A 13 21.35 -9.62 -20.02
CA VAL A 13 20.46 -8.85 -19.15
C VAL A 13 21.11 -7.53 -18.72
N PHE A 14 22.43 -7.50 -18.54
CA PHE A 14 23.16 -6.27 -18.20
C PHE A 14 23.51 -5.40 -19.42
N ALA A 15 23.50 -5.95 -20.64
CA ALA A 15 23.68 -5.19 -21.89
C ALA A 15 22.52 -4.22 -22.20
N VAL A 16 21.38 -4.35 -21.50
CA VAL A 16 20.25 -3.40 -21.59
C VAL A 16 20.54 -2.08 -20.85
N LEU A 17 21.58 -2.03 -20.01
CA LEU A 17 21.91 -0.87 -19.17
C LEU A 17 23.06 0.00 -19.70
N GLU A 18 23.73 -0.36 -20.81
CA GLU A 18 24.57 0.59 -21.55
C GLU A 18 23.66 1.43 -22.45
N VAL A 19 23.01 2.44 -21.86
CA VAL A 19 22.43 3.55 -22.62
C VAL A 19 23.60 4.35 -23.20
N ASP A 20 24.08 3.90 -24.36
CA ASP A 20 25.16 4.53 -25.11
C ASP A 20 24.88 6.02 -25.31
N ALA A 21 25.93 6.85 -25.23
CA ALA A 21 25.85 8.27 -25.55
C ALA A 21 25.27 8.51 -26.98
N SER A 22 25.47 7.54 -27.89
CA SER A 22 24.90 7.55 -29.24
C SER A 22 23.38 7.37 -29.27
N VAL A 23 22.81 6.61 -28.34
CA VAL A 23 21.37 6.39 -28.20
C VAL A 23 20.71 7.65 -27.65
N ASN A 24 21.33 8.29 -26.65
CA ASN A 24 20.84 9.55 -26.10
C ASN A 24 20.77 10.63 -27.20
N GLN A 25 21.81 10.74 -28.03
CA GLN A 25 21.82 11.68 -29.14
C GLN A 25 20.70 11.41 -30.17
N LYS A 26 20.48 10.15 -30.55
CA LYS A 26 19.37 9.75 -31.44
C LYS A 26 17.99 10.03 -30.84
N ILE A 27 17.83 9.84 -29.53
CA ILE A 27 16.58 10.12 -28.80
C ILE A 27 16.33 11.64 -28.81
N TRP A 28 17.34 12.45 -28.52
CA TRP A 28 17.22 13.91 -28.58
C TRP A 28 16.85 14.40 -29.98
N GLU A 29 17.51 13.88 -31.03
CA GLU A 29 17.18 14.19 -32.42
C GLU A 29 15.73 13.79 -32.76
N PHE A 30 15.28 12.62 -32.32
CA PHE A 30 13.90 12.17 -32.49
C PHE A 30 12.90 13.09 -31.78
N LEU A 31 13.17 13.49 -30.53
CA LEU A 31 12.34 14.42 -29.75
C LEU A 31 12.25 15.81 -30.39
N LEU A 32 13.38 16.35 -30.86
CA LEU A 32 13.44 17.63 -31.56
C LEU A 32 12.75 17.58 -32.92
N SER A 33 12.72 16.40 -33.56
CA SER A 33 12.03 16.22 -34.84
C SER A 33 10.51 16.35 -34.71
N GLY A 34 9.85 15.96 -33.61
CA GLY A 34 8.38 15.97 -33.57
C GLY A 34 7.71 17.34 -33.33
N GLY A 35 8.48 18.42 -33.14
CA GLY A 35 7.93 19.75 -32.82
C GLY A 35 7.25 19.83 -31.44
N ILE A 36 6.31 20.77 -31.27
CA ILE A 36 5.70 21.06 -29.96
C ILE A 36 4.90 19.86 -29.38
N PHE A 37 4.25 19.08 -30.25
CA PHE A 37 3.48 17.90 -29.84
C PHE A 37 4.34 16.81 -29.20
N MET A 38 5.61 16.72 -29.60
CA MET A 38 6.56 15.80 -29.01
C MET A 38 6.88 16.14 -27.55
N GLY A 39 6.91 17.43 -27.21
CA GLY A 39 7.05 17.90 -25.84
C GLY A 39 5.88 17.45 -24.96
N PHE A 40 4.65 17.55 -25.46
CA PHE A 40 3.48 17.04 -24.73
C PHE A 40 3.51 15.52 -24.55
N ILE A 41 3.91 14.77 -25.57
CA ILE A 41 4.09 13.31 -25.48
C ILE A 41 5.17 12.96 -24.44
N ALA A 42 6.27 13.72 -24.37
CA ALA A 42 7.31 13.53 -23.38
C ALA A 42 6.80 13.78 -21.94
N ILE A 43 5.95 14.79 -21.73
CA ILE A 43 5.29 15.03 -20.43
C ILE A 43 4.38 13.85 -20.07
N CYS A 44 3.57 13.36 -21.01
CA CYS A 44 2.76 12.16 -20.81
C CYS A 44 3.61 10.94 -20.42
N SER A 45 4.76 10.75 -21.06
CA SER A 45 5.70 9.67 -20.73
C SER A 45 6.25 9.79 -19.31
N PHE A 46 6.66 10.99 -18.90
CA PHE A 46 7.14 11.24 -17.54
C PHE A 46 6.06 10.98 -16.48
N VAL A 47 4.84 11.46 -16.71
CA VAL A 47 3.69 11.21 -15.81
C VAL A 47 3.38 9.73 -15.73
N ALA A 48 3.29 9.02 -16.86
CA ALA A 48 3.04 7.58 -16.87
C ALA A 48 4.13 6.82 -16.11
N PHE A 49 5.40 7.16 -16.30
CA PHE A 49 6.52 6.54 -15.61
C PHE A 49 6.49 6.79 -14.09
N ALA A 50 6.27 8.03 -13.67
CA ALA A 50 6.19 8.40 -12.26
C ALA A 50 5.03 7.67 -11.54
N VAL A 51 3.84 7.67 -12.17
CA VAL A 51 2.66 6.98 -11.62
C VAL A 51 2.87 5.47 -11.61
N ALA A 52 3.43 4.90 -12.68
CA ALA A 52 3.74 3.47 -12.76
C ALA A 52 4.66 3.04 -11.60
N ILE A 53 5.78 3.71 -11.40
CA ILE A 53 6.73 3.37 -10.32
C ILE A 53 6.07 3.52 -8.96
N HIS A 54 5.40 4.65 -8.71
CA HIS A 54 4.73 4.89 -7.44
C HIS A 54 3.71 3.77 -7.11
N ARG A 55 2.95 3.34 -8.12
CA ARG A 55 1.95 2.26 -7.97
C ARG A 55 2.58 0.88 -7.85
N LEU A 56 3.64 0.59 -8.61
CA LEU A 56 4.39 -0.66 -8.48
C LEU A 56 4.97 -0.85 -7.08
N ILE A 57 5.34 0.24 -6.40
CA ILE A 57 5.83 0.20 -5.00
C ILE A 57 4.65 0.07 -4.03
N SER A 58 3.60 0.87 -4.19
CA SER A 58 2.43 0.88 -3.29
C SER A 58 1.63 -0.43 -3.33
N LEU A 59 1.51 -1.08 -4.49
CA LEU A 59 0.82 -2.37 -4.64
C LEU A 59 1.68 -3.57 -4.25
N ARG A 60 2.88 -3.37 -3.69
CA ARG A 60 3.68 -4.50 -3.19
C ARG A 60 2.89 -5.22 -2.11
N TRP A 61 2.81 -6.55 -2.24
CA TRP A 61 2.01 -7.44 -1.39
C TRP A 61 2.17 -7.16 0.12
N ARG A 62 3.38 -6.81 0.56
CA ARG A 62 3.70 -6.49 1.96
C ARG A 62 2.99 -5.24 2.50
N SER A 63 2.60 -4.30 1.64
CA SER A 63 1.89 -3.08 2.05
C SER A 63 0.38 -3.29 2.16
N VAL A 64 -0.19 -4.22 1.40
CA VAL A 64 -1.65 -4.44 1.33
C VAL A 64 -2.10 -5.63 2.16
N LEU A 65 -1.35 -6.73 2.12
CA LEU A 65 -1.60 -7.97 2.84
C LEU A 65 -0.31 -8.41 3.54
N PRO A 66 0.00 -7.85 4.73
CA PRO A 66 1.14 -8.27 5.51
C PRO A 66 1.03 -9.78 5.81
N PRO A 67 2.06 -10.59 5.49
CA PRO A 67 1.96 -12.06 5.61
C PRO A 67 1.71 -12.52 7.05
N GLU A 68 2.21 -11.76 8.04
CA GLU A 68 1.96 -12.02 9.46
C GLU A 68 0.48 -11.86 9.81
N LEU A 69 -0.15 -10.77 9.34
CA LEU A 69 -1.55 -10.49 9.58
C LEU A 69 -2.46 -11.49 8.88
N VAL A 70 -2.14 -11.84 7.63
CA VAL A 70 -2.86 -12.90 6.89
C VAL A 70 -2.78 -14.23 7.63
N GLY A 71 -1.59 -14.61 8.11
CA GLY A 71 -1.42 -15.84 8.89
C GLY A 71 -2.16 -15.83 10.24
N ARG A 72 -2.42 -14.66 10.84
CA ARG A 72 -3.29 -14.53 12.01
C ARG A 72 -4.76 -14.61 11.67
N LEU A 73 -5.20 -13.97 10.58
CA LEU A 73 -6.57 -14.06 10.08
C LEU A 73 -6.97 -15.49 9.68
N GLU A 74 -6.06 -16.23 9.04
CA GLU A 74 -6.26 -17.66 8.73
C GLU A 74 -6.39 -18.51 9.99
N ARG A 75 -5.79 -18.09 11.10
CA ARG A 75 -5.86 -18.74 12.42
C ARG A 75 -6.87 -18.09 13.38
N ALA A 76 -7.74 -17.20 12.88
CA ALA A 76 -8.68 -16.45 13.71
C ALA A 76 -9.54 -17.36 14.60
N GLU A 77 -9.95 -18.52 14.10
CA GLU A 77 -10.73 -19.49 14.88
C GLU A 77 -10.00 -19.93 16.15
N ARG A 78 -8.71 -20.28 16.04
CA ARG A 78 -7.91 -20.69 17.18
C ARG A 78 -7.72 -19.53 18.17
N ILE A 79 -7.50 -18.32 17.65
CA ILE A 79 -7.32 -17.11 18.46
C ILE A 79 -8.58 -16.83 19.29
N PHE A 80 -9.77 -16.93 18.68
CA PHE A 80 -11.03 -16.73 19.36
C PHE A 80 -11.33 -17.82 20.40
N GLN A 81 -11.02 -19.08 20.09
CA GLN A 81 -11.14 -20.18 21.05
C GLN A 81 -10.22 -20.03 22.27
N GLN A 82 -9.10 -19.31 22.12
CA GLN A 82 -8.14 -19.03 23.19
C GLN A 82 -8.46 -17.74 23.96
N GLY A 83 -9.53 -17.02 23.62
CA GLY A 83 -9.91 -15.78 24.28
C GLY A 83 -8.95 -14.62 23.99
N HIS A 84 -8.34 -14.56 22.81
CA HIS A 84 -7.43 -13.48 22.39
C HIS A 84 -8.05 -12.58 21.30
N ALA A 85 -9.34 -12.27 21.41
CA ALA A 85 -10.07 -11.50 20.41
C ALA A 85 -9.65 -10.03 20.43
N ILE A 86 -9.46 -9.46 21.62
CA ILE A 86 -9.02 -8.08 21.81
C ILE A 86 -7.60 -7.91 21.27
N GLU A 87 -6.72 -8.89 21.47
CA GLU A 87 -5.36 -8.86 20.92
C GLU A 87 -5.38 -8.78 19.39
N LEU A 88 -6.18 -9.63 18.72
CA LEU A 88 -6.31 -9.60 17.27
C LEU A 88 -6.89 -8.27 16.77
N PHE A 89 -7.90 -7.73 17.47
CA PHE A 89 -8.45 -6.42 17.14
C PHE A 89 -7.40 -5.30 17.22
N ARG A 90 -6.58 -5.29 18.29
CA ARG A 90 -5.50 -4.30 18.45
C ARG A 90 -4.44 -4.40 17.35
N GLU A 91 -4.10 -5.61 16.91
CA GLU A 91 -3.15 -5.79 15.81
C GLU A 91 -3.71 -5.34 14.46
N LEU A 92 -5.01 -5.55 14.23
CA LEU A 92 -5.70 -5.04 13.05
C LEU A 92 -5.74 -3.50 13.07
N ASP A 93 -6.00 -2.90 14.22
CA ASP A 93 -6.10 -1.45 14.41
C ASP A 93 -4.73 -0.76 14.30
N ALA A 94 -3.67 -1.40 14.80
CA ALA A 94 -2.29 -0.94 14.64
C ALA A 94 -1.77 -1.06 13.20
N SER A 95 -2.45 -1.82 12.34
CA SER A 95 -2.03 -2.06 10.96
C SER A 95 -2.57 -0.99 10.03
N ASP A 96 -1.70 -0.21 9.41
CA ASP A 96 -2.07 0.75 8.35
C ASP A 96 -2.40 0.09 7.00
N SER A 97 -2.65 -1.22 7.00
CA SER A 97 -3.00 -1.99 5.80
C SER A 97 -4.50 -1.98 5.53
N PRO A 98 -4.93 -2.03 4.26
CA PRO A 98 -6.35 -2.17 3.90
C PRO A 98 -7.04 -3.34 4.59
N ILE A 99 -6.37 -4.49 4.69
CA ILE A 99 -6.93 -5.67 5.37
C ILE A 99 -7.09 -5.46 6.88
N GLY A 100 -6.21 -4.67 7.50
CA GLY A 100 -6.33 -4.28 8.91
C GLY A 100 -7.57 -3.44 9.15
N ARG A 101 -7.73 -2.37 8.36
CA ARG A 101 -8.91 -1.49 8.43
C ARG A 101 -10.23 -2.24 8.23
N ILE A 102 -10.31 -3.11 7.22
CA ILE A 102 -11.52 -3.91 6.98
C ILE A 102 -11.74 -4.94 8.11
N GLY A 103 -10.66 -5.54 8.62
CA GLY A 103 -10.73 -6.49 9.72
C GLY A 103 -11.21 -5.88 11.04
N CYS A 104 -10.80 -4.65 11.36
CA CYS A 104 -11.34 -3.89 12.49
C CYS A 104 -12.85 -3.73 12.37
N VAL A 105 -13.33 -3.37 11.18
CA VAL A 105 -14.77 -3.23 10.93
C VAL A 105 -15.49 -4.57 11.11
N ALA A 106 -14.91 -5.67 10.64
CA ALA A 106 -15.49 -7.01 10.80
C ALA A 106 -15.65 -7.45 12.26
N MET A 107 -14.86 -6.88 13.18
CA MET A 107 -14.81 -7.25 14.60
C MET A 107 -15.38 -6.17 15.53
N LEU A 108 -15.98 -5.11 14.99
CA LEU A 108 -16.59 -4.02 15.78
C LEU A 108 -17.73 -4.57 16.66
N PRO A 109 -17.67 -4.38 17.99
CA PRO A 109 -18.70 -4.86 18.92
C PRO A 109 -20.07 -4.21 18.74
N GLU A 110 -20.11 -3.09 18.01
CA GLU A 110 -21.32 -2.31 17.74
C GLU A 110 -22.25 -3.00 16.74
N HIS A 111 -21.74 -3.91 15.90
CA HIS A 111 -22.56 -4.69 14.99
C HIS A 111 -23.35 -5.74 15.77
N GLY A 112 -24.68 -5.58 15.81
CA GLY A 112 -25.57 -6.47 16.56
C GLY A 112 -25.83 -7.77 15.84
N THR A 113 -25.76 -7.77 14.51
CA THR A 113 -25.97 -8.95 13.68
C THR A 113 -24.84 -9.17 12.67
N ARG A 114 -24.71 -10.42 12.21
CA ARG A 114 -23.78 -10.79 11.13
C ARG A 114 -24.05 -10.01 9.84
N GLU A 115 -25.31 -9.70 9.56
CA GLU A 115 -25.73 -8.98 8.36
C GLU A 115 -25.28 -7.52 8.41
N GLU A 116 -25.50 -6.82 9.53
CA GLU A 116 -24.99 -5.46 9.73
C GLU A 116 -23.47 -5.37 9.61
N ALA A 117 -22.76 -6.34 10.20
CA ALA A 117 -21.31 -6.42 10.09
C ALA A 117 -20.86 -6.73 8.65
N GLN A 118 -21.59 -7.59 7.93
CA GLN A 118 -21.30 -7.90 6.53
C GLN A 118 -21.44 -6.65 5.65
N ASP A 119 -22.52 -5.90 5.79
CA ASP A 119 -22.77 -4.68 5.01
C ASP A 119 -21.67 -3.63 5.27
N ALA A 120 -21.26 -3.46 6.53
CA ALA A 120 -20.18 -2.54 6.90
C ALA A 120 -18.82 -2.97 6.33
N VAL A 121 -18.51 -4.27 6.38
CA VAL A 121 -17.30 -4.85 5.80
C VAL A 121 -17.29 -4.68 4.28
N GLU A 122 -18.40 -4.96 3.59
CA GLU A 122 -18.51 -4.80 2.14
C GLU A 122 -18.35 -3.34 1.71
N ALA A 123 -18.97 -2.40 2.44
CA ALA A 123 -18.83 -0.97 2.18
C ALA A 123 -17.36 -0.52 2.33
N THR A 124 -16.72 -0.91 3.43
CA THR A 124 -15.31 -0.56 3.72
C THR A 124 -14.36 -1.21 2.71
N ALA A 125 -14.60 -2.48 2.35
CA ALA A 125 -13.80 -3.18 1.35
C ALA A 125 -13.88 -2.51 -0.02
N ARG A 126 -15.07 -2.06 -0.44
CA ARG A 126 -15.24 -1.29 -1.69
C ARG A 126 -14.47 0.02 -1.66
N GLU A 127 -14.53 0.75 -0.55
CA GLU A 127 -13.76 2.00 -0.40
C GLU A 127 -12.25 1.75 -0.51
N GLU A 128 -11.73 0.72 0.16
CA GLU A 128 -10.32 0.35 0.10
C GLU A 128 -9.88 -0.09 -1.30
N VAL A 129 -10.72 -0.85 -2.03
CA VAL A 129 -10.43 -1.21 -3.43
C VAL A 129 -10.36 0.04 -4.31
N VAL A 130 -11.26 1.01 -4.14
CA VAL A 130 -11.20 2.29 -4.87
C VAL A 130 -9.93 3.09 -4.53
N ARG A 131 -9.50 3.09 -3.26
CA ARG A 131 -8.22 3.70 -2.85
C ARG A 131 -7.02 3.02 -3.53
N LEU A 132 -7.02 1.69 -3.64
CA LEU A 132 -5.99 0.94 -4.35
C LEU A 132 -5.97 1.26 -5.86
N GLN A 133 -7.13 1.51 -6.46
CA GLN A 133 -7.28 1.92 -7.87
C GLN A 133 -6.89 3.37 -8.16
N THR A 134 -6.71 4.20 -7.13
CA THR A 134 -6.30 5.60 -7.33
C THR A 134 -5.05 5.64 -8.21
N GLY A 135 -4.92 6.62 -9.11
CA GLY A 135 -3.78 6.75 -10.01
C GLY A 135 -3.76 5.79 -11.23
N LEU A 136 -4.54 4.70 -11.26
CA LEU A 136 -4.74 3.94 -12.51
C LEU A 136 -5.46 4.81 -13.55
N SER A 137 -6.41 5.64 -13.10
CA SER A 137 -7.10 6.62 -13.96
C SER A 137 -6.13 7.57 -14.69
N ALA A 138 -5.03 7.97 -14.05
CA ALA A 138 -4.02 8.79 -14.69
C ALA A 138 -3.30 8.03 -15.82
N LEU A 139 -3.03 6.73 -15.64
CA LEU A 139 -2.46 5.89 -16.70
C LEU A 139 -3.46 5.70 -17.85
N GLU A 140 -4.74 5.48 -17.57
CA GLU A 140 -5.81 5.40 -18.60
C GLU A 140 -5.89 6.67 -19.45
N VAL A 141 -5.79 7.82 -18.80
CA VAL A 141 -5.77 9.12 -19.50
C VAL A 141 -4.54 9.20 -20.41
N VAL A 142 -3.34 8.81 -19.95
CA VAL A 142 -2.14 8.82 -20.79
C VAL A 142 -2.25 7.84 -21.96
N ILE A 143 -2.77 6.63 -21.72
CA ILE A 143 -3.02 5.61 -22.76
C ILE A 143 -3.88 6.19 -23.88
N THR A 144 -4.87 7.01 -23.54
CA THR A 144 -5.81 7.59 -24.50
C THR A 144 -5.23 8.84 -25.17
N ILE A 145 -4.62 9.75 -24.39
CA ILE A 145 -4.17 11.06 -24.90
C ILE A 145 -2.87 10.96 -25.70
N ALA A 146 -1.91 10.11 -25.32
CA ALA A 146 -0.61 10.06 -26.00
C ALA A 146 -0.71 9.70 -27.50
N PRO A 147 -1.50 8.69 -27.92
CA PRO A 147 -1.72 8.40 -29.34
C PRO A 147 -2.46 9.52 -30.07
N LEU A 148 -3.44 10.15 -29.42
CA LEU A 148 -4.20 11.27 -29.99
C LEU A 148 -3.28 12.49 -30.24
N LEU A 149 -2.37 12.79 -29.31
CA LEU A 149 -1.33 13.81 -29.51
C LEU A 149 -0.40 13.46 -30.68
N GLY A 150 -0.05 12.18 -30.83
CA GLY A 150 0.74 11.70 -31.96
C GLY A 150 0.04 11.90 -33.31
N LEU A 151 -1.26 11.58 -33.38
CA LEU A 151 -2.10 11.81 -34.56
C LEU A 151 -2.25 13.31 -34.87
N LEU A 152 -2.50 14.14 -33.85
CA LEU A 152 -2.56 15.60 -33.99
C LEU A 152 -1.25 16.17 -34.52
N GLY A 153 -0.10 15.68 -34.03
CA GLY A 153 1.21 16.03 -34.55
C GLY A 153 1.38 15.71 -36.04
N THR A 154 0.90 14.54 -36.47
CA THR A 154 0.96 14.15 -37.89
C THR A 154 0.11 15.07 -38.75
N VAL A 155 -1.12 15.35 -38.33
CA VAL A 155 -2.04 16.23 -39.07
C VAL A 155 -1.44 17.64 -39.18
N SER A 156 -0.92 18.18 -38.08
CA SER A 156 -0.26 19.48 -38.07
C SER A 156 0.99 19.52 -38.97
N GLY A 157 1.78 18.45 -38.97
CA GLY A 157 2.94 18.30 -39.83
C GLY A 157 2.55 18.31 -41.31
N LEU A 158 1.53 17.53 -41.68
CA LEU A 158 1.02 17.48 -43.05
C LEU A 158 0.46 18.83 -43.51
N VAL A 159 -0.27 19.55 -42.66
CA VAL A 159 -0.75 20.91 -42.97
C VAL A 159 0.41 21.85 -43.29
N THR A 160 1.50 21.76 -42.53
CA THR A 160 2.69 22.59 -42.75
C THR A 160 3.37 22.23 -44.09
N VAL A 161 3.49 20.94 -44.40
CA VAL A 161 4.06 20.49 -45.69
C VAL A 161 3.22 21.03 -46.85
N PHE A 162 1.89 20.87 -46.83
CA PHE A 162 1.04 21.36 -47.93
C PHE A 162 0.98 22.89 -48.04
N ALA A 163 1.08 23.62 -46.93
CA ALA A 163 1.18 25.08 -46.96
C ALA A 163 2.41 25.55 -47.75
N THR A 164 3.56 24.89 -47.56
CA THR A 164 4.79 25.24 -48.30
C THR A 164 4.72 24.97 -49.81
N LEU A 165 3.88 24.02 -50.25
CA LEU A 165 3.62 23.79 -51.68
C LEU A 165 2.78 24.93 -52.28
N GLY A 166 1.77 25.41 -51.55
CA GLY A 166 0.85 26.45 -52.03
C GLY A 166 1.50 27.82 -52.20
N GLU A 167 2.51 28.14 -51.39
CA GLU A 167 3.19 29.45 -51.44
C GLU A 167 4.29 29.52 -52.49
N ASN A 168 4.98 28.42 -52.79
CA ASN A 168 6.18 28.45 -53.63
C ASN A 168 5.96 28.18 -55.12
N GLY A 169 4.74 27.79 -55.54
CA GLY A 169 4.29 27.72 -56.94
C GLY A 169 4.99 26.71 -57.86
N ASP A 170 6.21 26.31 -57.52
CA ASP A 170 7.02 25.29 -58.15
C ASP A 170 7.02 24.04 -57.28
N VAL A 171 7.23 22.86 -57.88
CA VAL A 171 7.26 21.59 -57.15
C VAL A 171 8.42 21.64 -56.16
N SER A 172 8.12 22.03 -54.92
CA SER A 172 9.08 22.00 -53.80
C SER A 172 9.74 20.62 -53.81
N ASP A 173 11.07 20.59 -53.84
CA ASP A 173 11.90 19.39 -53.96
C ASP A 173 11.23 18.19 -53.25
N PRO A 174 10.92 17.08 -53.97
CA PRO A 174 10.28 15.90 -53.39
C PRO A 174 10.96 15.41 -52.11
N SER A 175 12.27 15.64 -51.96
CA SER A 175 13.05 15.34 -50.75
C SER A 175 12.57 16.11 -49.51
N ILE A 176 12.22 17.40 -49.66
CA ILE A 176 11.72 18.25 -48.57
C ILE A 176 10.34 17.78 -48.12
N ILE A 177 9.47 17.44 -49.08
CA ILE A 177 8.13 16.89 -48.80
C ILE A 177 8.25 15.58 -48.02
N ALA A 178 9.09 14.66 -48.50
CA ALA A 178 9.33 13.38 -47.85
C ALA A 178 9.87 13.56 -46.42
N ALA A 179 10.82 14.48 -46.21
CA ALA A 179 11.35 14.79 -44.89
C ALA A 179 10.28 15.35 -43.94
N GLY A 180 9.39 16.24 -44.42
CA GLY A 180 8.30 16.80 -43.63
C GLY A 180 7.25 15.75 -43.23
N ILE A 181 6.91 14.83 -44.13
CA ILE A 181 6.01 13.71 -43.84
C ILE A 181 6.65 12.74 -42.84
N ALA A 182 7.93 12.39 -43.02
CA ALA A 182 8.65 11.53 -42.09
C ALA A 182 8.69 12.14 -40.66
N LYS A 183 8.95 13.44 -40.58
CA LYS A 183 8.89 14.22 -39.32
C LYS A 183 7.51 14.14 -38.66
N ALA A 184 6.45 14.26 -39.46
CA ALA A 184 5.06 14.13 -38.99
C ALA A 184 4.76 12.71 -38.47
N LEU A 185 5.21 11.67 -39.16
CA LEU A 185 5.01 10.27 -38.73
C LEU A 185 5.75 9.93 -37.43
N ASN A 186 6.89 10.57 -37.16
CA ASN A 186 7.63 10.37 -35.91
C ASN A 186 6.81 10.73 -34.66
N THR A 187 5.89 11.70 -34.72
CA THR A 187 5.04 12.04 -33.57
C THR A 187 4.06 10.92 -33.25
N THR A 188 3.52 10.25 -34.27
CA THR A 188 2.66 9.07 -34.09
C THR A 188 3.43 7.90 -33.46
N ILE A 189 4.64 7.64 -33.97
CA ILE A 189 5.52 6.60 -33.42
C ILE A 189 5.80 6.91 -31.94
N GLY A 190 6.11 8.16 -31.59
CA GLY A 190 6.33 8.59 -30.21
C GLY A 190 5.10 8.37 -29.31
N GLY A 191 3.91 8.76 -29.77
CA GLY A 191 2.67 8.57 -29.02
C GLY A 191 2.36 7.10 -28.74
N LEU A 192 2.55 6.23 -29.74
CA LEU A 192 2.39 4.78 -29.58
C LEU A 192 3.48 4.16 -28.70
N ALA A 193 4.73 4.61 -28.83
CA ALA A 193 5.84 4.14 -28.01
C ALA A 193 5.62 4.40 -26.51
N VAL A 194 4.88 5.46 -26.15
CA VAL A 194 4.47 5.72 -24.77
C VAL A 194 3.21 4.94 -24.38
N ALA A 195 2.20 4.89 -25.25
CA ALA A 195 0.92 4.28 -24.92
C ALA A 195 1.02 2.76 -24.74
N VAL A 196 1.74 2.05 -25.62
CA VAL A 196 1.81 0.58 -25.60
C VAL A 196 2.39 0.03 -24.29
N PRO A 197 3.55 0.49 -23.80
CA PRO A 197 4.05 0.07 -22.48
C PRO A 197 3.11 0.46 -21.34
N THR A 198 2.48 1.64 -21.43
CA THR A 198 1.57 2.13 -20.39
C THR A 198 0.34 1.23 -20.25
N VAL A 199 -0.24 0.75 -21.37
CA VAL A 199 -1.33 -0.24 -21.36
C VAL A 199 -0.91 -1.53 -20.66
N ILE A 200 0.27 -2.06 -20.96
CA ILE A 200 0.78 -3.30 -20.36
C ILE A 200 0.89 -3.16 -18.84
N VAL A 201 1.49 -2.04 -18.38
CA VAL A 201 1.63 -1.75 -16.95
C VAL A 201 0.26 -1.56 -16.30
N HIS A 202 -0.64 -0.81 -16.92
CA HIS A 202 -2.00 -0.59 -16.43
C HIS A 202 -2.74 -1.92 -16.24
N SER A 203 -2.78 -2.76 -17.27
CA SER A 203 -3.44 -4.08 -17.20
C SER A 203 -2.81 -4.99 -16.15
N PHE A 204 -1.49 -4.94 -15.96
CA PHE A 204 -0.83 -5.71 -14.90
C PHE A 204 -1.24 -5.23 -13.50
N LEU A 205 -1.23 -3.91 -13.26
CA LEU A 205 -1.62 -3.32 -11.97
C LEU A 205 -3.09 -3.59 -11.67
N GLN A 206 -3.98 -3.46 -12.65
CA GLN A 206 -5.40 -3.76 -12.50
C GLN A 206 -5.64 -5.20 -12.07
N LYS A 207 -5.04 -6.19 -12.76
CA LYS A 207 -5.13 -7.60 -12.37
C LYS A 207 -4.58 -7.87 -10.97
N ARG A 208 -3.53 -7.15 -10.56
CA ARG A 208 -2.98 -7.24 -9.21
C ARG A 208 -3.98 -6.74 -8.17
N ILE A 209 -4.64 -5.61 -8.41
CA ILE A 209 -5.68 -5.09 -7.50
C ILE A 209 -6.84 -6.08 -7.40
N GLU A 210 -7.32 -6.61 -8.51
CA GLU A 210 -8.41 -7.60 -8.52
C GLU A 210 -8.05 -8.86 -7.69
N ALA A 211 -6.83 -9.37 -7.85
CA ALA A 211 -6.36 -10.51 -7.08
C ALA A 211 -6.23 -10.21 -5.57
N LEU A 212 -5.78 -8.99 -5.22
CA LEU A 212 -5.72 -8.55 -3.82
C LEU A 212 -7.13 -8.39 -3.24
N ALA A 213 -8.05 -7.76 -3.97
CA ALA A 213 -9.44 -7.58 -3.57
C ALA A 213 -10.14 -8.91 -3.29
N ALA A 214 -10.03 -9.87 -4.22
CA ALA A 214 -10.60 -11.21 -4.03
C ALA A 214 -10.01 -11.92 -2.80
N ARG A 215 -8.70 -11.77 -2.56
CA ARG A 215 -8.07 -12.36 -1.37
C ARG A 215 -8.52 -11.69 -0.07
N MET A 216 -8.70 -10.37 -0.06
CA MET A 216 -9.26 -9.65 1.10
C MET A 216 -10.69 -10.11 1.38
N GLU A 217 -11.53 -10.23 0.36
CA GLU A 217 -12.92 -10.69 0.49
C GLU A 217 -13.01 -12.08 1.13
N ILE A 218 -12.20 -13.05 0.66
CA ILE A 218 -12.14 -14.40 1.23
C ILE A 218 -11.73 -14.36 2.71
N LEU A 219 -10.67 -13.61 3.05
CA LEU A 219 -10.18 -13.51 4.42
C LEU A 219 -11.21 -12.86 5.35
N MET A 220 -11.89 -11.82 4.88
CA MET A 220 -12.91 -11.11 5.67
C MET A 220 -14.18 -11.94 5.85
N GLY A 221 -14.62 -12.66 4.82
CA GLY A 221 -15.72 -13.62 4.96
C GLY A 221 -15.42 -14.72 5.98
N HIS A 222 -14.18 -15.23 5.99
CA HIS A 222 -13.74 -16.20 7.00
C HIS A 222 -13.67 -15.59 8.39
N LEU A 223 -13.10 -14.40 8.55
CA LEU A 223 -13.03 -13.69 9.83
C LEU A 223 -14.43 -13.42 10.39
N LEU A 224 -15.32 -12.85 9.59
CA LEU A 224 -16.68 -12.49 9.98
C LEU A 224 -17.50 -13.70 10.44
N SER A 225 -17.45 -14.78 9.65
CA SER A 225 -18.16 -16.03 9.98
C SER A 225 -17.63 -16.66 11.26
N THR A 226 -16.31 -16.67 11.44
CA THR A 226 -15.66 -17.24 12.62
C THR A 226 -15.92 -16.39 13.87
N PHE A 227 -15.88 -15.08 13.76
CA PHE A 227 -16.14 -14.15 14.86
C PHE A 227 -17.57 -14.30 15.39
N HIS A 228 -18.57 -14.29 14.51
CA HIS A 228 -19.97 -14.46 14.91
C HIS A 228 -20.28 -15.88 15.41
N ARG A 229 -19.66 -16.92 14.84
CA ARG A 229 -19.83 -18.30 15.32
C ARG A 229 -19.31 -18.51 16.74
N ASN A 230 -18.25 -17.78 17.14
CA ASN A 230 -17.67 -17.86 18.48
C ASN A 230 -18.31 -16.88 19.48
N GLY A 231 -19.45 -16.25 19.15
CA GLY A 231 -20.21 -15.41 20.09
C GLY A 231 -20.04 -13.90 19.87
N GLY A 232 -19.26 -13.47 18.87
CA GLY A 232 -19.13 -12.08 18.46
C GLY A 232 -18.80 -11.15 19.63
N ARG A 233 -19.74 -10.27 19.99
CA ARG A 233 -19.61 -9.36 21.14
C ARG A 233 -19.36 -10.08 22.48
N ALA A 234 -19.96 -11.25 22.69
CA ALA A 234 -19.79 -12.00 23.95
C ALA A 234 -18.32 -12.43 24.17
N LEU A 235 -17.55 -12.56 23.08
CA LEU A 235 -16.13 -12.90 23.13
C LEU A 235 -15.32 -11.81 23.84
N TYR A 236 -15.61 -10.54 23.54
CA TYR A 236 -15.00 -9.39 24.22
C TYR A 236 -15.40 -9.32 25.68
N GLU A 237 -16.67 -9.55 25.99
CA GLU A 237 -17.18 -9.49 27.36
C GLU A 237 -16.54 -10.59 28.24
N HIS A 238 -16.34 -11.79 27.68
CA HIS A 238 -15.66 -12.88 28.37
C HIS A 238 -14.18 -12.56 28.64
N GLU A 239 -13.45 -12.10 27.62
CA GLU A 239 -12.03 -11.78 27.73
C GLU A 239 -11.79 -10.62 28.73
N LEU A 240 -12.62 -9.57 28.70
CA LEU A 240 -12.56 -8.48 29.67
C LEU A 240 -12.88 -8.95 31.10
N ALA A 241 -13.80 -9.90 31.27
CA ALA A 241 -14.14 -10.46 32.56
C ALA A 241 -13.02 -11.34 33.13
N GLU A 242 -12.33 -12.10 32.28
CA GLU A 242 -11.14 -12.88 32.66
C GLU A 242 -9.98 -11.97 33.05
N GLN A 243 -9.67 -10.93 32.26
CA GLN A 243 -8.63 -9.95 32.59
C GLN A 243 -8.92 -9.22 33.91
N ARG A 244 -10.18 -8.97 34.25
CA ARG A 244 -10.57 -8.36 35.54
C ARG A 244 -10.44 -9.34 36.73
N ARG A 245 -10.47 -10.65 36.48
CA ARG A 245 -10.33 -11.68 37.52
C ARG A 245 -8.88 -12.00 37.87
N GLU A 246 -7.91 -11.64 37.03
CA GLU A 246 -6.50 -11.77 37.40
C GLU A 246 -6.22 -10.87 38.62
N PRO A 247 -5.86 -11.44 39.78
CA PRO A 247 -5.55 -10.64 40.95
C PRO A 247 -4.28 -9.86 40.63
N VAL A 248 -4.34 -8.53 40.81
CA VAL A 248 -3.13 -7.70 40.91
C VAL A 248 -2.23 -8.39 41.92
N ALA A 249 -1.15 -9.01 41.45
CA ALA A 249 -0.20 -9.72 42.30
C ALA A 249 0.14 -8.78 43.47
N GLU A 250 -0.08 -9.26 44.70
CA GLU A 250 0.26 -8.53 45.91
C GLU A 250 1.64 -7.92 45.72
N SER A 251 1.73 -6.59 45.84
CA SER A 251 3.00 -5.91 45.71
C SER A 251 4.03 -6.56 46.66
N PRO A 252 5.31 -6.67 46.30
CA PRO A 252 6.34 -7.31 47.13
C PRO A 252 6.56 -6.69 48.52
N PHE A 253 5.78 -5.67 48.91
CA PHE A 253 5.94 -4.90 50.13
C PHE A 253 5.22 -5.47 51.36
N THR A 254 4.39 -6.50 51.24
CA THR A 254 3.66 -7.06 52.40
C THR A 254 4.54 -7.93 53.31
N SER A 255 5.76 -8.30 52.90
CA SER A 255 6.66 -9.18 53.66
C SER A 255 7.68 -8.47 54.58
N LEU A 256 7.63 -7.14 54.71
CA LEU A 256 8.56 -6.38 55.57
C LEU A 256 8.01 -5.97 56.93
N GLN A 257 6.78 -6.34 57.28
CA GLN A 257 6.28 -6.12 58.64
C GLN A 257 6.66 -7.33 59.51
N GLY A 258 7.83 -7.22 60.15
CA GLY A 258 8.35 -8.20 61.10
C GLY A 258 7.39 -8.42 62.29
N PRO A 259 7.54 -9.55 63.01
CA PRO A 259 6.64 -9.89 64.11
C PRO A 259 6.73 -8.87 65.26
N PRO A 260 5.65 -8.70 66.06
CA PRO A 260 5.60 -7.68 67.11
C PRO A 260 6.69 -7.94 68.16
N GLU A 261 7.47 -6.90 68.45
CA GLU A 261 8.50 -6.91 69.49
C GLU A 261 7.88 -7.24 70.86
N GLN A 262 8.45 -8.25 71.51
CA GLN A 262 8.20 -8.55 72.92
C GLN A 262 9.06 -7.60 73.75
N GLU A 263 8.43 -6.57 74.32
CA GLU A 263 9.05 -5.76 75.39
C GLU A 263 8.87 -6.49 76.72
N ASP A 264 9.87 -7.27 77.10
CA ASP A 264 10.12 -7.65 78.49
C ASP A 264 11.54 -7.18 78.83
N GLU A 265 11.68 -6.21 79.73
CA GLU A 265 12.78 -6.20 80.70
C GLU A 265 12.47 -5.24 81.88
N GLU A 266 12.51 -5.85 83.06
CA GLU A 266 12.38 -5.29 84.40
C GLU A 266 13.59 -4.41 84.81
N GLU A 267 13.36 -3.69 85.91
CA GLU A 267 14.36 -3.21 86.90
C GLU A 267 15.27 -2.04 86.48
N SER A 268 15.28 -0.90 87.16
CA SER A 268 15.51 -0.82 88.60
C SER A 268 15.39 0.62 89.14
N LEU A 269 14.79 0.74 90.34
CA LEU A 269 15.24 1.53 91.50
C LEU A 269 15.74 2.97 91.27
N GLU A 270 15.02 3.99 91.76
CA GLU A 270 15.16 4.52 93.14
C GLU A 270 14.44 5.89 93.31
N MET A 271 13.71 6.00 94.42
CA MET A 271 13.60 7.16 95.32
C MET A 271 13.08 8.53 94.82
N GLY A 272 11.95 8.95 95.40
CA GLY A 272 11.54 10.35 95.43
C GLY A 272 10.14 10.59 95.97
N GLU A 273 10.02 10.63 97.30
CA GLU A 273 8.98 11.21 98.16
C GLU A 273 7.69 11.84 97.53
N PHE A 274 6.53 11.33 97.99
CA PHE A 274 5.35 12.01 98.59
C PHE A 274 5.21 13.56 98.55
N PRO A 275 4.03 14.18 98.87
CA PRO A 275 2.63 13.69 98.91
C PRO A 275 1.56 14.72 98.41
N ARG A 276 0.26 14.34 98.55
CA ARG A 276 -0.97 15.18 98.67
C ARG A 276 -1.60 15.69 97.35
N SER A 277 -2.91 15.71 97.14
CA SER A 277 -4.10 15.45 97.96
C SER A 277 -5.34 15.39 97.04
N SER A 278 -6.35 14.63 97.46
CA SER A 278 -7.82 14.85 97.30
C SER A 278 -8.24 16.12 96.54
N ASN A 279 -9.20 16.09 95.61
CA ASN A 279 -10.52 15.46 95.70
C ASN A 279 -11.15 15.40 94.29
#